data_AF-A0AAP7ZMH0-F1
#
_entry.id   AF-A0AAP7ZMH0-F1
#
_cell.length_a   1.000
_cell.length_b   1.000
_cell.length_c   1.000
_cell.angle_alpha   90.00
_cell.angle_beta   90.00
_cell.angle_gamma   90.00
#
_symmetry.space_group_name_H-M   'P 1'
#
loop_
_entity.id
_entity.type
_entity.pdbx_description
1 polymer ?
#
loop_
_entity_poly.entity_id
_entity_poly.type
_entity_poly.pdbx_seq_one_letter_code
_entity_poly.pdbx_strand_id
1 'polypeptide(L)'
;MLCLIRAKGAPEHPQPDAPLWGRRDVRQWSVPSVAPPVQVSPHPYENFESLIFRVAERNALGSASTAFQALGAHCSRPSRYCYKHLGRLLGIEPASLAAMLPTVVDGDLHILGHQLLRDRHIVRYASRLCPLCVSERGYGALEWSLAPFAVCAEHGVYLVDRCACSPKRSLDMFRHSYFTCTNLLESNVM
;
A
#
# COMPACT_ATOMS: atom_id res chain seq x y z
N MET A 1 -54.24 33.02 -19.44
CA MET A 1 -54.29 31.58 -19.75
C MET A 1 -54.38 30.84 -18.42
N LEU A 2 -55.59 30.44 -18.03
CA LEU A 2 -55.88 29.67 -16.83
C LEU A 2 -55.48 28.20 -17.06
N CYS A 3 -54.85 27.56 -16.07
CA CYS A 3 -55.08 26.14 -15.80
C CYS A 3 -54.84 25.82 -14.32
N LEU A 4 -55.70 24.95 -13.80
CA LEU A 4 -56.06 24.72 -12.41
C LEU A 4 -55.30 23.52 -11.80
N ILE A 5 -54.99 23.64 -10.49
CA ILE A 5 -55.19 22.65 -9.41
C ILE A 5 -54.49 21.28 -9.51
N ARG A 6 -53.68 20.92 -8.50
CA ARG A 6 -54.09 20.00 -7.40
C ARG A 6 -53.13 19.98 -6.21
N ALA A 7 -53.63 20.40 -5.06
CA ALA A 7 -53.11 20.01 -3.76
C ALA A 7 -53.56 18.57 -3.45
N LYS A 8 -52.64 17.74 -2.92
CA LYS A 8 -52.96 16.50 -2.21
C LYS A 8 -52.04 16.39 -0.99
N GLY A 9 -52.66 16.11 0.15
CA GLY A 9 -52.03 16.10 1.47
C GLY A 9 -51.09 14.93 1.76
N ALA A 10 -50.38 15.14 2.86
CA ALA A 10 -49.50 14.31 3.72
C ALA A 10 -49.78 12.78 3.74
N PRO A 11 -48.79 11.90 4.09
CA PRO A 11 -47.90 12.07 5.24
C PRO A 11 -46.39 11.98 4.96
N GLU A 12 -45.62 12.69 5.79
CA GLU A 12 -44.22 12.39 6.06
C GLU A 12 -44.09 10.94 6.56
N HIS A 13 -43.43 10.11 5.77
CA HIS A 13 -42.76 8.91 6.26
C HIS A 13 -41.29 9.00 5.83
N PRO A 14 -40.34 8.74 6.74
CA PRO A 14 -38.93 8.80 6.41
C PRO A 14 -38.62 7.66 5.45
N GLN A 15 -38.21 8.00 4.23
CA GLN A 15 -37.66 7.02 3.29
C GLN A 15 -36.37 6.43 3.90
N PRO A 16 -36.30 5.11 4.13
CA PRO A 16 -35.08 4.48 4.57
C PRO A 16 -34.12 4.37 3.37
N ASP A 17 -32.87 4.70 3.64
CA ASP A 17 -31.69 4.15 2.98
C ASP A 17 -31.59 4.40 1.46
N ALA A 18 -31.12 5.59 1.13
CA ALA A 18 -30.28 5.74 -0.05
C ALA A 18 -29.16 4.67 0.01
N PRO A 19 -28.91 3.89 -1.05
CA PRO A 19 -27.89 2.85 -1.03
C PRO A 19 -26.51 3.53 -1.06
N LEU A 20 -26.03 3.94 0.10
CA LEU A 20 -24.61 4.13 0.34
C LEU A 20 -23.95 2.76 0.19
N TRP A 21 -22.71 2.76 -0.32
CA TRP A 21 -21.78 1.63 -0.39
C TRP A 21 -21.93 0.72 -1.62
N GLY A 22 -21.15 1.07 -2.65
CA GLY A 22 -20.82 0.17 -3.74
C GLY A 22 -20.26 -1.15 -3.21
N ARG A 23 -20.92 -2.25 -3.59
CA ARG A 23 -20.54 -3.63 -3.30
C ARG A 23 -19.17 -3.99 -3.90
N ARG A 24 -18.06 -3.64 -3.23
CA ARG A 24 -16.73 -4.22 -3.54
C ARG A 24 -15.93 -4.74 -2.35
N ASP A 25 -16.45 -4.66 -1.12
CA ASP A 25 -15.57 -4.72 0.07
C ASP A 25 -15.50 -6.04 0.85
N VAL A 26 -16.15 -7.14 0.45
CA VAL A 26 -16.17 -8.36 1.30
C VAL A 26 -15.72 -9.65 0.60
N ARG A 27 -15.60 -9.67 -0.73
CA ARG A 27 -15.19 -10.87 -1.50
C ARG A 27 -13.68 -10.93 -1.81
N GLN A 28 -12.84 -10.28 -1.03
CA GLN A 28 -11.40 -10.18 -1.30
C GLN A 28 -10.50 -11.03 -0.37
N TRP A 29 -11.10 -11.82 0.53
CA TRP A 29 -10.37 -12.58 1.56
C TRP A 29 -10.91 -14.01 1.67
N SER A 30 -10.98 -14.72 0.54
CA SER A 30 -11.54 -16.08 0.45
C SER A 30 -10.53 -17.21 0.68
N VAL A 31 -9.24 -16.88 0.85
CA VAL A 31 -8.18 -17.83 1.20
C VAL A 31 -7.99 -17.80 2.73
N PRO A 32 -7.72 -18.93 3.41
CA PRO A 32 -7.38 -18.92 4.83
C PRO A 32 -6.18 -17.99 5.06
N SER A 33 -6.45 -16.86 5.71
CA SER A 33 -5.43 -15.91 6.16
C SER A 33 -4.77 -16.47 7.42
N VAL A 34 -3.54 -16.95 7.29
CA VAL A 34 -2.77 -17.48 8.42
C VAL A 34 -1.81 -16.41 8.90
N ALA A 35 -1.82 -16.14 10.21
CA ALA A 35 -0.81 -15.28 10.80
C ALA A 35 0.58 -15.91 10.58
N PRO A 36 1.56 -15.16 10.05
CA PRO A 36 2.89 -15.71 9.80
C PRO A 36 3.51 -16.23 11.11
N PRO A 37 4.19 -17.39 11.10
CA PRO A 37 4.84 -17.93 12.29
C PRO A 37 5.84 -16.95 12.91
N VAL A 38 6.58 -16.22 12.07
CA VAL A 38 7.53 -15.19 12.51
C VAL A 38 6.89 -13.82 12.35
N GLN A 39 6.60 -13.21 13.50
CA GLN A 39 6.08 -11.85 13.58
C GLN A 39 7.21 -10.84 13.34
N VAL A 40 6.93 -9.79 12.56
CA VAL A 40 7.91 -8.77 12.19
C VAL A 40 7.36 -7.41 12.58
N SER A 41 8.11 -6.67 13.41
CA SER A 41 7.74 -5.32 13.81
C SER A 41 8.31 -4.26 12.84
N PRO A 42 7.55 -3.19 12.55
CA PRO A 42 8.05 -2.07 11.77
C PRO A 42 9.23 -1.36 12.46
N HIS A 43 10.21 -0.93 11.68
CA HIS A 43 11.22 0.01 12.15
C HIS A 43 10.67 1.46 12.15
N PRO A 44 11.25 2.37 12.95
CA PRO A 44 10.89 3.79 12.88
C PRO A 44 11.04 4.33 11.46
N TYR A 45 9.99 4.99 10.97
CA TYR A 45 9.93 5.57 9.62
C TYR A 45 10.17 4.56 8.50
N GLU A 46 9.90 3.28 8.71
CA GLU A 46 9.91 2.28 7.66
C GLU A 46 8.71 2.46 6.72
N ASN A 47 8.90 2.28 5.41
CA ASN A 47 7.78 2.23 4.48
C ASN A 47 7.14 0.84 4.43
N PHE A 48 5.87 0.78 4.04
CA PHE A 48 5.14 -0.48 4.05
C PHE A 48 5.69 -1.55 3.11
N GLU A 49 6.21 -1.15 1.93
CA GLU A 49 6.86 -2.08 1.00
C GLU A 49 8.00 -2.84 1.68
N SER A 50 8.86 -2.12 2.40
CA SER A 50 9.98 -2.67 3.17
C SER A 50 9.53 -3.68 4.21
N LEU A 51 8.50 -3.33 4.99
CA LEU A 51 7.96 -4.21 6.02
C LEU A 51 7.51 -5.54 5.40
N ILE A 52 6.81 -5.48 4.26
CA ILE A 52 6.33 -6.69 3.60
C ILE A 52 7.48 -7.52 3.00
N PHE A 53 8.55 -6.90 2.50
CA PHE A 53 9.76 -7.64 2.13
C PHE A 53 10.35 -8.40 3.32
N ARG A 54 10.45 -7.75 4.48
CA ARG A 54 10.96 -8.40 5.70
C ARG A 54 10.03 -9.51 6.20
N VAL A 55 8.71 -9.32 6.12
CA VAL A 55 7.73 -10.38 6.41
C VAL A 55 7.95 -11.57 5.49
N ALA A 56 8.11 -11.34 4.18
CA ALA A 56 8.35 -12.39 3.21
C ALA A 56 9.67 -13.13 3.48
N GLU A 57 10.76 -12.40 3.73
CA GLU A 57 12.08 -12.95 4.01
C GLU A 57 12.09 -13.80 5.29
N ARG A 58 11.58 -13.25 6.40
CA ARG A 58 11.56 -13.92 7.72
C ARG A 58 10.65 -15.14 7.79
N ASN A 59 9.70 -15.26 6.87
CA ASN A 59 8.77 -16.39 6.78
C ASN A 59 9.02 -17.28 5.54
N ALA A 60 10.15 -17.11 4.85
CA ALA A 60 10.52 -17.90 3.67
C ALA A 60 9.46 -17.92 2.55
N LEU A 61 8.72 -16.82 2.37
CA LEU A 61 7.65 -16.69 1.37
C LEU A 61 8.17 -16.29 -0.03
N GLY A 62 9.46 -16.01 -0.16
CA GLY A 62 10.14 -15.77 -1.44
C GLY A 62 9.83 -14.43 -2.14
N SER A 63 8.68 -13.80 -1.89
CA SER A 63 8.34 -12.47 -2.43
C SER A 63 7.31 -11.72 -1.60
N ALA A 64 7.26 -10.39 -1.76
CA ALA A 64 6.16 -9.58 -1.22
C ALA A 64 4.79 -10.04 -1.75
N SER A 65 4.69 -10.39 -3.03
CA SER A 65 3.45 -10.90 -3.63
C SER A 65 2.92 -12.13 -2.89
N THR A 66 3.79 -13.10 -2.64
CA THR A 66 3.45 -14.33 -1.92
C THR A 66 3.10 -14.03 -0.47
N ALA A 67 3.79 -13.08 0.17
CA ALA A 67 3.43 -12.63 1.51
C ALA A 67 2.04 -12.01 1.55
N PHE A 68 1.68 -11.13 0.62
CA PHE A 68 0.32 -10.59 0.54
C PHE A 68 -0.73 -11.67 0.32
N GLN A 69 -0.47 -12.61 -0.59
CA GLN A 69 -1.38 -13.73 -0.86
C GLN A 69 -1.58 -14.63 0.37
N ALA A 70 -0.50 -14.94 1.09
CA ALA A 70 -0.56 -15.73 2.32
C ALA A 70 -1.33 -15.02 3.44
N LEU A 71 -1.25 -13.69 3.49
CA LEU A 71 -2.05 -12.86 4.38
C LEU A 71 -3.51 -12.73 3.93
N GLY A 72 -3.89 -13.31 2.79
CA GLY A 72 -5.25 -13.29 2.23
C GLY A 72 -5.57 -12.04 1.40
N ALA A 73 -4.59 -11.17 1.14
CA ALA A 73 -4.80 -9.96 0.36
C ALA A 73 -4.74 -10.27 -1.14
N HIS A 74 -5.86 -10.16 -1.83
CA HIS A 74 -5.94 -10.29 -3.31
C HIS A 74 -5.85 -8.94 -4.05
N CYS A 75 -5.54 -7.85 -3.36
CA CYS A 75 -5.49 -6.53 -3.96
C CYS A 75 -4.07 -6.09 -4.30
N SER A 76 -3.88 -5.65 -5.54
CA SER A 76 -2.70 -4.92 -6.00
C SER A 76 -2.58 -3.50 -5.41
N ARG A 77 -3.61 -3.03 -4.72
CA ARG A 77 -3.64 -1.74 -4.02
C ARG A 77 -4.38 -1.90 -2.68
N PRO A 78 -3.67 -2.10 -1.56
CA PRO A 78 -4.33 -2.25 -0.27
C PRO A 78 -5.12 -0.96 0.07
N SER A 79 -6.39 -1.13 0.41
CA SER A 79 -7.24 -0.04 0.89
C SER A 79 -7.03 0.17 2.39
N ARG A 80 -7.55 1.28 2.94
CA ARG A 80 -7.55 1.52 4.41
C ARG A 80 -8.14 0.35 5.22
N TYR A 81 -9.06 -0.39 4.61
CA TYR A 81 -9.75 -1.50 5.27
C TYR A 81 -8.89 -2.77 5.31
N CYS A 82 -7.94 -2.92 4.37
CA CYS A 82 -6.96 -4.01 4.39
C CYS A 82 -6.10 -3.96 5.67
N TYR A 83 -5.78 -2.78 6.22
CA TYR A 83 -4.88 -2.67 7.38
C TYR A 83 -5.48 -3.18 8.68
N LYS A 84 -6.81 -3.12 8.86
CA LYS A 84 -7.44 -3.72 10.06
C LYS A 84 -7.27 -5.24 10.07
N HIS A 85 -7.33 -5.86 8.90
CA HIS A 85 -7.13 -7.28 8.73
C HIS A 85 -5.64 -7.64 8.85
N LEU A 86 -4.78 -6.95 8.08
CA LEU A 86 -3.34 -7.17 8.09
C LEU A 86 -2.72 -6.91 9.47
N GLY A 87 -3.15 -5.86 10.18
CA GLY A 87 -2.66 -5.55 11.52
C GLY A 87 -2.91 -6.69 12.50
N ARG A 88 -4.08 -7.34 12.44
CA ARG A 88 -4.37 -8.52 13.25
C ARG A 88 -3.45 -9.69 12.93
N LEU A 89 -3.18 -9.96 11.65
CA LEU A 89 -2.34 -11.08 11.22
C LEU A 89 -0.86 -10.86 11.56
N LEU A 90 -0.40 -9.62 11.40
CA LEU A 90 0.99 -9.23 11.61
C LEU A 90 1.29 -8.84 13.06
N GLY A 91 0.29 -8.85 13.95
CA GLY A 91 0.46 -8.40 15.33
C GLY A 91 0.82 -6.92 15.45
N ILE A 92 0.43 -6.10 14.46
CA ILE A 92 0.73 -4.66 14.40
C ILE A 92 -0.56 -3.87 14.59
N GLU A 93 -0.47 -2.81 15.40
CA GLU A 93 -1.59 -1.92 15.62
C GLU A 93 -2.05 -1.27 14.28
N PRO A 94 -3.36 -1.25 13.96
CA PRO A 94 -3.83 -0.80 12.66
C PRO A 94 -3.45 0.63 12.26
N ALA A 95 -3.38 1.58 13.21
CA ALA A 95 -2.96 2.95 12.92
C ALA A 95 -1.46 3.01 12.57
N SER A 96 -0.63 2.16 13.17
CA SER A 96 0.79 2.03 12.85
C SER A 96 1.00 1.57 11.42
N LEU A 97 0.24 0.58 10.94
CA LEU A 97 0.25 0.19 9.52
C LEU A 97 -0.30 1.29 8.61
N ALA A 98 -1.40 1.95 9.01
CA ALA A 98 -2.01 3.01 8.23
C ALA A 98 -1.06 4.21 8.04
N ALA A 99 -0.21 4.51 9.03
CA ALA A 99 0.78 5.58 8.97
C ALA A 99 1.90 5.32 7.94
N MET A 100 2.14 4.06 7.55
CA MET A 100 3.20 3.68 6.60
C MET A 100 2.80 3.85 5.13
N LEU A 101 1.55 4.23 4.85
CA LEU A 101 1.01 4.34 3.50
C LEU A 101 0.17 5.60 3.32
N PRO A 102 0.14 6.19 2.11
CA PRO A 102 -0.71 7.33 1.84
C PRO A 102 -2.20 6.95 1.90
N THR A 103 -2.93 7.51 2.85
CA THR A 103 -4.38 7.27 3.04
C THR A 103 -5.17 8.50 2.61
N VAL A 104 -6.12 8.35 1.69
CA VAL A 104 -7.02 9.43 1.25
C VAL A 104 -7.88 9.89 2.43
N VAL A 105 -7.93 11.20 2.65
CA VAL A 105 -8.82 11.84 3.62
C VAL A 105 -10.01 12.49 2.91
N ASP A 106 -9.72 13.32 1.91
CA ASP A 106 -10.73 14.06 1.13
C ASP A 106 -10.13 14.48 -0.22
N GLY A 107 -10.80 14.20 -1.34
CA GLY A 107 -10.32 14.58 -2.67
C GLY A 107 -8.86 14.20 -2.95
N ASP A 108 -8.01 15.21 -3.18
CA ASP A 108 -6.57 15.10 -3.43
C ASP A 108 -5.70 15.08 -2.15
N LEU A 109 -6.34 15.05 -0.98
CA LEU A 109 -5.70 15.15 0.32
C LEU A 109 -5.45 13.78 0.92
N HIS A 110 -4.23 13.57 1.39
CA HIS A 110 -3.76 12.33 1.96
C HIS A 110 -3.07 12.54 3.30
N ILE A 111 -3.14 11.54 4.17
CA ILE A 111 -2.26 11.43 5.33
C ILE A 111 -1.17 10.39 5.04
N LEU A 112 0.07 10.74 5.33
CA LEU A 112 1.22 9.81 5.36
C LEU A 112 2.03 10.11 6.62
N GLY A 113 2.23 9.10 7.48
CA GLY A 113 2.73 9.33 8.83
C GLY A 113 1.82 10.30 9.58
N HIS A 114 2.37 11.43 10.00
CA HIS A 114 1.65 12.52 10.65
C HIS A 114 1.50 13.76 9.77
N GLN A 115 1.70 13.62 8.46
CA GLN A 115 1.73 14.73 7.51
C GLN A 115 0.48 14.73 6.63
N LEU A 116 -0.07 15.92 6.40
CA LEU A 116 -1.16 16.15 5.46
C LEU A 116 -0.58 16.60 4.11
N LEU A 117 -0.77 15.78 3.09
CA LEU A 117 -0.13 15.91 1.79
C LEU A 117 -1.16 15.97 0.67
N ARG A 118 -0.84 16.68 -0.41
CA ARG A 118 -1.58 16.58 -1.67
C ARG A 118 -1.08 15.39 -2.47
N ASP A 119 -1.91 14.88 -3.38
CA ASP A 119 -1.59 13.77 -4.28
C ASP A 119 -0.25 13.96 -5.00
N ARG A 120 0.03 15.20 -5.48
CA ARG A 120 1.29 15.57 -6.15
C ARG A 120 2.55 15.42 -5.29
N HIS A 121 2.42 15.31 -3.96
CA HIS A 121 3.54 15.10 -3.05
C HIS A 121 3.83 13.62 -2.82
N ILE A 122 3.06 12.70 -3.41
CA ILE A 122 3.16 11.25 -3.20
C ILE A 122 3.58 10.57 -4.49
N VAL A 123 4.50 9.62 -4.41
CA VAL A 123 4.85 8.76 -5.55
C VAL A 123 3.80 7.68 -5.74
N ARG A 124 3.25 7.61 -6.95
CA ARG A 124 2.13 6.71 -7.30
C ARG A 124 2.52 5.48 -8.11
N TYR A 125 3.61 5.56 -8.87
CA TYR A 125 3.85 4.64 -10.00
C TYR A 125 5.19 3.89 -9.95
N ALA A 126 6.02 4.14 -8.93
CA ALA A 126 7.29 3.45 -8.78
C ALA A 126 7.65 3.32 -7.30
N SER A 127 8.10 2.12 -6.92
CA SER A 127 8.92 1.98 -5.72
C SER A 127 10.22 2.71 -5.91
N ARG A 128 10.74 3.30 -4.83
CA ARG A 128 12.02 4.00 -4.83
C ARG A 128 12.87 3.48 -3.70
N LEU A 129 14.18 3.41 -3.91
CA LEU A 129 15.11 2.98 -2.87
C LEU A 129 16.45 3.68 -2.94
N CYS A 130 17.11 3.82 -1.80
CA CYS A 130 18.54 4.06 -1.74
C CYS A 130 19.27 2.72 -1.55
N PRO A 131 20.16 2.31 -2.48
CA PRO A 131 20.88 1.05 -2.35
C PRO A 131 21.74 0.99 -1.08
N LEU A 132 22.31 2.14 -0.68
CA LEU A 132 23.17 2.27 0.49
C LEU A 132 22.37 2.06 1.78
N CYS A 133 21.25 2.79 1.98
CA CYS A 133 20.36 2.53 3.12
C CYS A 133 19.93 1.07 3.19
N VAL A 134 19.49 0.46 2.08
CA VAL A 134 19.07 -0.95 2.14
C VAL A 134 20.24 -1.85 2.53
N SER A 135 21.45 -1.62 2.03
CA SER A 135 22.63 -2.41 2.41
C SER A 135 23.05 -2.23 3.87
N GLU A 136 22.92 -1.03 4.43
CA GLU A 136 23.38 -0.72 5.79
C GLU A 136 22.41 -1.18 6.87
N ARG A 137 21.11 -0.95 6.68
CA ARG A 137 20.07 -1.21 7.70
C ARG A 137 19.06 -2.28 7.33
N GLY A 138 18.99 -2.69 6.05
CA GLY A 138 18.09 -3.75 5.60
C GLY A 138 16.62 -3.33 5.43
N TYR A 139 16.30 -2.02 5.51
CA TYR A 139 14.92 -1.54 5.35
C TYR A 139 14.84 -0.19 4.62
N GLY A 140 13.68 0.06 3.99
CA GLY A 140 13.38 1.26 3.23
C GLY A 140 12.64 2.33 4.03
N ALA A 141 12.92 3.61 3.74
CA ALA A 141 12.33 4.74 4.46
C ALA A 141 10.97 5.16 3.90
N LEU A 142 10.10 5.67 4.79
CA LEU A 142 8.78 6.23 4.51
C LEU A 142 8.85 7.45 3.59
N GLU A 143 9.86 8.30 3.75
CA GLU A 143 10.09 9.47 2.92
C GLU A 143 10.34 9.13 1.44
N TRP A 144 10.73 7.89 1.13
CA TRP A 144 10.84 7.43 -0.27
C TRP A 144 9.49 7.33 -0.97
N SER A 145 8.38 7.52 -0.26
CA SER A 145 7.05 7.71 -0.85
C SER A 145 6.74 9.17 -1.20
N LEU A 146 7.58 10.14 -0.82
CA LEU A 146 7.35 11.58 -1.06
C LEU A 146 7.96 12.05 -2.39
N ALA A 147 7.14 12.45 -3.36
CA ALA A 147 7.60 12.88 -4.69
C ALA A 147 8.73 13.92 -4.67
N PRO A 148 8.75 14.94 -3.77
CA PRO A 148 9.85 15.91 -3.71
C PRO A 148 11.22 15.31 -3.32
N PHE A 149 11.24 14.15 -2.66
CA PHE A 149 12.46 13.48 -2.22
C PHE A 149 13.00 12.60 -3.36
N ALA A 150 13.68 13.22 -4.33
CA ALA A 150 14.36 12.49 -5.41
C ALA A 150 15.73 11.93 -4.99
N VAL A 151 16.29 12.43 -3.90
CA VAL A 151 17.62 12.11 -3.37
C VAL A 151 17.45 11.57 -1.95
N CYS A 152 18.25 10.57 -1.59
CA CYS A 152 18.32 10.04 -0.23
C CYS A 152 18.85 11.11 0.73
N ALA A 153 18.12 11.39 1.80
CA ALA A 153 18.53 12.39 2.79
C ALA A 153 19.79 11.98 3.57
N GLU A 154 20.05 10.67 3.71
CA GLU A 154 21.21 10.14 4.43
C GLU A 154 22.48 10.11 3.56
N HIS A 155 22.38 9.56 2.34
CA HIS A 155 23.56 9.32 1.49
C HIS A 155 23.75 10.32 0.36
N GLY A 156 22.80 11.22 0.10
CA GLY A 156 22.93 12.23 -0.96
C GLY A 156 22.89 11.68 -2.40
N VAL A 157 22.51 10.41 -2.60
CA VAL A 157 22.38 9.77 -3.92
C VAL A 157 20.94 9.80 -4.42
N TYR A 158 20.75 9.85 -5.76
CA TYR A 158 19.42 9.71 -6.35
C TYR A 158 18.78 8.38 -5.96
N LEU A 159 17.50 8.44 -5.59
CA LEU A 159 16.73 7.22 -5.33
C LEU A 159 16.53 6.45 -6.64
N VAL A 160 16.81 5.16 -6.59
CA VAL A 160 16.63 4.25 -7.71
C VAL A 160 15.16 3.87 -7.78
N ASP A 161 14.53 4.13 -8.92
CA ASP A 161 13.13 3.82 -9.20
C ASP A 161 12.95 2.84 -10.38
N ARG A 162 14.06 2.42 -11.00
CA ARG A 162 14.15 1.53 -12.16
C ARG A 162 15.29 0.55 -12.00
N CYS A 163 15.14 -0.64 -12.57
CA CYS A 163 16.24 -1.61 -12.59
C CYS A 163 17.25 -1.26 -13.69
N ALA A 164 18.55 -1.35 -13.38
CA ALA A 164 19.62 -1.15 -14.38
C ALA A 164 19.50 -2.13 -15.57
N CYS A 165 19.04 -3.36 -15.33
CA CYS A 165 18.86 -4.37 -16.36
C CYS A 165 17.65 -4.11 -17.28
N SER A 166 16.69 -3.26 -16.87
CA SER A 166 15.57 -2.85 -17.72
C SER A 166 15.12 -1.43 -17.36
N PRO A 167 15.81 -0.41 -17.91
CA PRO A 167 15.53 0.99 -17.58
C PRO A 167 14.10 1.43 -17.91
N LYS A 168 13.42 0.73 -18.82
CA LYS A 168 12.04 1.02 -19.21
C LYS A 168 11.03 0.61 -18.12
N ARG A 169 11.38 -0.31 -17.22
CA ARG A 169 10.50 -0.85 -16.19
C ARG A 169 10.78 -0.20 -14.83
N SER A 170 9.76 0.46 -14.28
CA SER A 170 9.81 0.95 -12.90
C SER A 170 9.90 -0.22 -11.91
N LEU A 171 10.50 0.02 -10.76
CA LEU A 171 10.51 -0.92 -9.66
C LEU A 171 9.08 -1.09 -9.13
N ASP A 172 8.67 -2.34 -9.04
CA ASP A 172 7.38 -2.76 -8.51
C ASP A 172 7.49 -2.97 -7.00
N MET A 173 6.47 -2.57 -6.25
CA MET A 173 6.35 -2.84 -4.81
C MET A 173 6.19 -4.33 -4.51
N PHE A 174 5.77 -5.12 -5.50
CA PHE A 174 5.50 -6.54 -5.39
C PHE A 174 6.67 -7.45 -5.82
N ARG A 175 7.85 -6.87 -6.04
CA ARG A 175 9.09 -7.62 -6.37
C ARG A 175 9.50 -8.58 -5.24
N HIS A 176 10.46 -9.46 -5.54
CA HIS A 176 10.94 -10.47 -4.59
C HIS A 176 11.64 -9.86 -3.38
N SER A 177 12.57 -8.95 -3.63
CA SER A 177 13.33 -8.24 -2.59
C SER A 177 13.91 -6.96 -3.18
N TYR A 178 14.58 -6.16 -2.34
CA TYR A 178 15.33 -5.00 -2.82
C TYR A 178 16.50 -5.36 -3.76
N PHE A 179 17.11 -6.54 -3.59
CA PHE A 179 18.32 -6.93 -4.31
C PHE A 179 18.06 -7.91 -5.47
N THR A 180 16.82 -8.37 -5.65
CA THR A 180 16.47 -9.32 -6.71
C THR A 180 15.97 -8.60 -7.95
N CYS A 181 16.69 -8.74 -9.06
CA CYS A 181 16.20 -8.36 -10.38
C CYS A 181 15.34 -9.50 -10.96
N THR A 182 14.08 -9.23 -11.31
CA THR A 182 13.18 -10.23 -11.92
C THR A 182 13.60 -10.65 -13.33
N ASN A 183 14.30 -9.79 -14.09
CA ASN A 183 14.75 -10.16 -15.44
C ASN A 183 15.89 -11.20 -15.44
N LEU A 184 16.57 -11.39 -14.31
CA LEU A 184 17.56 -12.46 -14.15
C LEU A 184 16.92 -13.83 -13.88
N LEU A 185 15.65 -13.87 -13.45
CA LEU A 185 14.93 -15.12 -13.22
C LEU A 185 14.38 -15.72 -14.53
N GLU A 186 14.05 -14.88 -15.51
CA GLU A 186 13.60 -15.31 -16.84
C GLU A 186 14.74 -15.78 -17.76
N SER A 187 15.99 -15.49 -17.41
CA SER A 187 17.18 -15.91 -18.18
C SER A 187 17.81 -17.22 -17.69
N ASN A 188 17.32 -17.80 -16.59
CA ASN A 188 17.75 -19.11 -16.07
C ASN A 188 16.68 -20.21 -16.29
N VAL A 189 15.69 -19.95 -17.14
CA VAL A 189 14.74 -20.95 -17.65
C VAL A 189 14.91 -21.01 -19.17
N MET A 190 16.08 -21.50 -19.61
CA MET A 190 16.30 -22.08 -20.93
C MET A 190 17.25 -23.26 -20.80
#